data_AF-A0A0U4UWL0-F1
#
_entry.id   AF-A0A0U4UWL0-F1
#
_cell.length_a   1.000
_cell.length_b   1.000
_cell.length_c   1.000
_cell.angle_alpha   90.00
_cell.angle_beta   90.00
_cell.angle_gamma   90.00
#
_symmetry.space_group_name_H-M   'P 1'
#
loop_
_entity.id
_entity.type
_entity.pdbx_description
1 polymer ?
#
loop_
_entity_poly.entity_id
_entity_poly.type
_entity_poly.pdbx_seq_one_letter_code
_entity_poly.pdbx_strand_id
1 'polypeptide(L)' 'MSADEQVAVFDRFGWYWQPASWLKQMSPQDAVTATRQAIDLAAISTALQSEAALQQQRAAAKSSVMQHLLDSLQNSAND' A
#
# COMPACT_ATOMS: atom_id res chain seq x y z
N MET A 1 -25.27 21.74 33.33
CA MET A 1 -25.08 20.46 32.60
C MET A 1 -24.98 20.82 31.14
N SER A 2 -23.77 20.96 30.61
CA SER A 2 -23.57 21.30 29.20
C SER A 2 -23.29 20.00 28.46
N ALA A 3 -24.16 19.70 27.50
CA ALA A 3 -24.12 18.50 26.69
C ALA A 3 -22.77 18.38 25.98
N ASP A 4 -22.03 17.34 26.34
CA ASP A 4 -21.01 16.70 25.50
C ASP A 4 -21.71 16.21 24.22
N GLU A 5 -21.90 17.12 23.27
CA GLU A 5 -22.34 16.79 21.93
C GLU A 5 -21.15 16.15 21.20
N GLN A 6 -20.88 14.88 21.50
CA GLN A 6 -19.87 14.06 20.82
C GLN A 6 -20.39 13.69 19.43
N VAL A 7 -20.45 14.68 18.54
CA VAL A 7 -20.77 14.47 17.13
C VAL A 7 -19.49 14.01 16.44
N ALA A 8 -19.47 12.76 15.98
CA ALA A 8 -18.41 12.29 15.08
C ALA A 8 -18.39 13.20 13.85
N VAL A 9 -17.28 13.93 13.65
CA VAL A 9 -17.13 14.83 12.51
C VAL A 9 -16.61 14.01 11.33
N PHE A 10 -17.38 13.97 10.27
CA PHE A 10 -16.97 13.39 9.00
C PHE A 10 -16.32 14.47 8.14
N ASP A 11 -15.14 14.18 7.60
CA ASP A 11 -14.51 14.98 6.56
C ASP A 11 -15.25 14.81 5.21
N ARG A 12 -15.01 15.72 4.26
CA ARG A 12 -15.58 15.72 2.89
C ARG A 12 -15.33 14.41 2.13
N PHE A 13 -14.31 13.65 2.52
CA PHE A 13 -13.96 12.35 1.93
C PHE A 13 -14.60 11.16 2.67
N GLY A 14 -15.48 11.40 3.65
CA GLY A 14 -16.12 10.35 4.45
C GLY A 14 -15.25 9.79 5.57
N TRP A 15 -14.07 10.37 5.81
CA TRP A 15 -13.19 9.97 6.91
C TRP A 15 -13.77 10.49 8.22
N TYR A 16 -14.01 9.60 9.18
CA TYR A 16 -14.42 10.00 10.52
C TYR A 16 -13.18 10.26 11.37
N TRP A 17 -13.16 11.39 12.06
CA TRP A 17 -12.12 11.70 13.03
C TRP A 17 -12.74 11.68 14.42
N GLN A 18 -12.19 10.86 15.32
CA GLN A 18 -12.63 10.85 16.70
C GLN A 18 -12.16 12.12 17.44
N PRO A 19 -12.98 12.70 18.33
CA PRO A 19 -12.58 13.88 19.09
C PRO A 19 -11.29 13.63 19.88
N ALA A 20 -10.40 14.62 19.93
CA ALA A 20 -9.13 14.50 20.64
C ALA A 20 -9.31 14.21 22.15
N SER A 21 -10.45 14.58 22.74
CA SER A 21 -10.83 14.22 24.11
C SER A 21 -11.03 12.71 24.30
N TRP A 22 -11.47 12.01 23.26
CA TRP A 22 -11.67 10.56 23.26
C TRP A 22 -10.34 9.81 23.28
N LEU A 23 -9.36 10.29 22.51
CA LEU A 23 -7.98 9.78 22.53
C LEU A 23 -7.32 9.94 23.91
N LYS A 24 -7.71 10.94 24.71
CA LYS A 24 -7.21 11.14 26.07
C LYS A 24 -7.82 10.17 27.09
N GLN A 25 -9.00 9.62 26.79
CA GLN A 25 -9.70 8.65 27.64
C GLN A 25 -9.39 7.21 27.24
N MET A 26 -8.95 6.99 26.00
CA MET A 26 -8.54 5.71 25.47
C MET A 26 -7.15 5.35 26.00
N SER A 27 -6.96 4.13 26.52
CA SER A 27 -5.63 3.68 26.91
C SER A 27 -4.72 3.61 25.67
N PRO A 28 -3.40 3.81 25.81
CA PRO A 28 -2.47 3.70 24.68
C PRO A 28 -2.59 2.35 23.94
N GLN A 29 -2.90 1.27 24.67
CA GLN A 29 -3.12 -0.07 24.11
C GLN A 29 -4.39 -0.15 23.27
N ASP A 30 -5.47 0.51 23.70
CA ASP A 30 -6.73 0.55 22.97
C ASP A 30 -6.61 1.39 21.70
N ALA A 31 -5.88 2.51 21.74
CA ALA A 31 -5.60 3.33 20.58
C ALA A 31 -4.79 2.58 19.52
N VAL A 32 -3.76 1.80 19.94
CA VAL A 32 -2.98 0.93 19.05
C VAL A 32 -3.84 -0.20 18.48
N THR A 33 -4.77 -0.74 19.26
CA THR A 33 -5.66 -1.82 18.81
C THR A 33 -6.67 -1.34 17.78
N ALA A 34 -7.32 -0.19 18.01
CA ALA A 34 -8.25 0.42 17.07
C ALA A 34 -7.57 0.82 15.75
N THR A 35 -6.34 1.35 15.82
CA THR A 35 -5.56 1.73 14.63
C THR A 35 -4.99 0.52 13.88
N ARG A 36 -4.58 -0.56 14.56
CA ARG A 36 -4.12 -1.80 13.92
C ARG A 36 -5.22 -2.54 13.18
N GLN A 37 -6.45 -2.55 13.72
CA GLN A 37 -7.57 -3.23 13.05
C GLN A 37 -8.05 -2.47 11.80
N ALA A 38 -7.82 -1.16 11.71
CA ALA A 38 -8.20 -0.35 10.56
C ALA A 38 -7.29 -0.57 9.32
N ILE A 39 -6.12 -1.20 9.50
CA ILE A 39 -5.17 -1.45 8.42
C ILE A 39 -4.99 -2.96 8.28
N ASP A 40 -5.63 -3.55 7.26
CA ASP A 40 -5.35 -4.93 6.87
C ASP A 40 -3.97 -5.01 6.20
N LEU A 41 -2.95 -5.19 7.04
CA LEU A 41 -1.55 -5.36 6.64
C LEU A 41 -1.34 -6.60 5.76
N ALA A 42 -2.23 -7.60 5.82
CA ALA A 42 -2.14 -8.78 4.97
C ALA A 42 -2.52 -8.45 3.52
N ALA A 43 -3.57 -7.66 3.31
CA ALA A 43 -3.94 -7.17 1.98
C ALA A 43 -2.82 -6.29 1.37
N ILE A 44 -2.22 -5.41 2.16
CA ILE A 44 -1.11 -4.53 1.71
C ILE A 44 0.13 -5.36 1.34
N SER A 45 0.52 -6.30 2.20
CA SER A 45 1.69 -7.15 1.94
C SER A 45 1.49 -8.05 0.71
N THR A 46 0.28 -8.57 0.50
CA THR A 46 -0.07 -9.36 -0.70
C THR A 46 0.03 -8.51 -1.95
N ALA A 47 -0.49 -7.27 -1.93
CA ALA A 47 -0.38 -6.35 -3.06
C ALA A 47 1.09 -6.04 -3.39
N LEU A 48 1.91 -5.71 -2.38
CA LEU A 48 3.33 -5.43 -2.55
C LEU A 48 4.13 -6.62 -3.11
N GLN A 49 3.84 -7.84 -2.64
CA GLN A 49 4.48 -9.05 -3.16
C GLN A 49 4.08 -9.34 -4.62
N SER A 50 2.80 -9.14 -4.95
CA SER A 50 2.32 -9.32 -6.32
C SER A 50 2.99 -8.33 -7.28
N GLU A 51 3.19 -7.08 -6.85
CA GLU A 51 3.83 -6.05 -7.65
C GLU A 51 5.33 -6.33 -7.83
N ALA A 52 6.02 -6.76 -6.77
CA ALA A 52 7.42 -7.15 -6.84
C ALA A 52 7.65 -8.32 -7.80
N ALA A 53 6.78 -9.34 -7.79
CA ALA A 53 6.84 -10.47 -8.72
C ALA A 53 6.63 -10.02 -10.19
N LEU A 54 5.70 -9.09 -10.42
CA LEU A 54 5.40 -8.55 -11.74
C LEU A 54 6.56 -7.70 -12.29
N GLN A 55 7.24 -6.95 -11.42
CA GLN A 55 8.46 -6.22 -11.77
C GLN A 55 9.61 -7.17 -12.14
N GLN A 56 9.81 -8.26 -11.40
CA GLN A 56 10.83 -9.27 -11.73
C GLN A 56 10.56 -9.94 -13.08
N GLN A 57 9.31 -10.30 -13.37
CA GLN A 57 8.94 -10.87 -14.67
C GLN A 57 9.20 -9.88 -15.82
N ARG A 58 8.88 -8.60 -15.63
CA ARG A 58 9.17 -7.57 -16.63
C ARG A 58 10.67 -7.37 -16.84
N ALA A 59 11.47 -7.40 -15.77
CA ALA A 59 12.92 -7.30 -15.87
C ALA A 59 13.49 -8.49 -16.66
N ALA A 60 13.07 -9.73 -16.33
CA ALA A 60 13.50 -10.93 -17.04
C ALA A 60 13.10 -10.91 -18.52
N ALA A 61 11.87 -10.49 -18.84
CA ALA A 61 11.41 -10.34 -20.22
C ALA A 61 12.23 -9.29 -20.99
N LYS A 62 12.54 -8.14 -20.39
CA LYS A 62 13.39 -7.11 -21.00
C LYS A 62 14.80 -7.64 -21.27
N SER A 63 15.41 -8.36 -20.33
CA SER A 63 16.72 -8.96 -20.52
C SER A 63 16.71 -9.98 -21.66
N SER A 64 15.67 -10.81 -21.76
CA SER A 64 15.52 -11.78 -22.85
C SER A 64 15.37 -11.11 -24.21
N VAL A 65 14.56 -10.04 -24.31
CA VAL A 65 14.41 -9.27 -25.57
C VAL A 65 15.73 -8.61 -25.96
N MET A 66 16.44 -8.01 -25.00
CA MET A 66 17.73 -7.38 -25.27
C MET A 66 18.76 -8.39 -25.77
N GLN A 67 18.80 -9.59 -25.17
CA GLN A 67 19.66 -10.67 -25.64
C GLN A 67 19.31 -11.09 -27.07
N HIS A 68 18.02 -11.30 -27.36
CA HIS A 68 17.57 -11.66 -28.70
C HIS A 68 17.90 -10.58 -29.75
N LEU A 69 17.83 -9.30 -29.38
CA LEU A 69 18.22 -8.20 -30.26
C LEU A 69 19.73 -8.19 -30.52
N LEU A 70 20.55 -8.41 -29.49
CA LEU A 70 22.00 -8.51 -29.63
C LEU A 70 22.41 -9.70 -30.50
N ASP A 71 21.81 -10.87 -30.28
CA ASP A 71 22.05 -12.07 -31.07
C ASP A 71 21.64 -11.88 -32.53
N SER A 72 20.50 -11.20 -32.78
CA SER A 72 20.04 -10.88 -34.13
C SER A 72 20.98 -9.90 -34.84
N LEU A 73 21.54 -8.92 -34.14
CA LEU A 73 22.52 -7.98 -34.70
C LEU A 73 23.84 -8.68 -35.03
N GLN A 74 24.28 -9.60 -34.17
CA GLN A 74 25.50 -10.36 -34.38
C GLN A 74 25.39 -11.32 -35.57
N ASN A 75 24.25 -12.00 -35.73
CA ASN A 75 24.00 -12.83 -36.90
C ASN A 75 23.90 -12.01 -38.19
N SER A 76 23.31 -10.81 -38.14
CA SER A 76 23.22 -9.91 -39.31
C SER A 76 24.55 -9.27 -39.71
N ALA A 77 25.56 -9.26 -38.83
CA ALA A 77 26.88 -8.68 -39.07
C ALA A 77 27.91 -9.70 -39.61
N ASN A 78 27.54 -10.99 -39.62
CA ASN A 78 28.43 -12.09 -40.01
C ASN A 78 28.04 -12.71 -41.38
N ASP A 79 27.03 -12.14 -42.05
CA ASP A 79 26.68 -12.30 -43.47
C ASP A 79 27.16 -11.06 -44.25
#